data_AF-A0A842TGC8-F1
#
_entry.id   AF-A0A842TGC8-F1
#
_cell.length_a   1.000
_cell.length_b   1.000
_cell.length_c   1.000
_cell.angle_alpha   90.00
_cell.angle_beta   90.00
_cell.angle_gamma   90.00
#
_symmetry.space_group_name_H-M   'P 1'
#
loop_
_entity.id
_entity.type
_entity.pdbx_description
1 polymer ?
#
loop_
_entity_poly.entity_id
_entity_poly.type
_entity_poly.pdbx_seq_one_letter_code
_entity_poly.pdbx_strand_id
1 'polypeptide(L)'
;MMKCKYLRIGVAAAMLGGCTKTLRRWAKSGILKPAFRTQGHHRRYSRNMIIVMISKQNEPNKNRSRNHGPPPRKLVRAAVYGRVSSSRQKKSGELERQIIAIESYCTAKGYS
;
A
#
# COMPACT_ATOMS: atom_id res chain seq x y z
N MET A 1 18.68 16.60 20.22
CA MET A 1 17.32 16.76 19.68
C MET A 1 16.36 15.85 20.45
N MET A 2 15.56 16.40 21.37
CA MET A 2 14.62 15.61 22.19
C MET A 2 13.58 14.92 21.30
N LYS A 3 13.55 13.58 21.31
CA LYS A 3 12.50 12.82 20.60
C LYS A 3 11.24 12.83 21.44
N CYS A 4 10.19 13.50 20.97
CA CYS A 4 8.87 13.49 21.63
C CYS A 4 8.35 12.05 21.77
N LYS A 5 8.02 11.64 23.01
CA LYS A 5 7.47 10.32 23.36
C LYS A 5 6.12 10.06 22.68
N TYR A 6 5.34 11.12 22.46
CA TYR A 6 4.01 11.06 21.86
C TYR A 6 3.89 11.96 20.63
N LEU A 7 3.30 11.41 19.58
CA LEU A 7 3.20 12.01 18.25
C LEU A 7 1.77 12.50 17.98
N ARG A 8 1.68 13.65 17.28
CA ARG A 8 0.42 14.10 16.66
C ARG A 8 0.04 13.14 15.53
N ILE A 9 -1.25 13.04 15.22
CA ILE A 9 -1.74 12.15 14.15
C ILE A 9 -1.08 12.41 12.79
N GLY A 10 -0.79 13.67 12.44
CA GLY A 10 -0.09 14.02 11.20
C GLY A 10 1.33 13.46 11.14
N VAL A 11 2.09 13.61 12.22
CA VAL A 11 3.46 13.08 12.32
C VAL A 11 3.45 11.56 12.29
N ALA A 12 2.53 10.92 13.02
CA ALA A 12 2.40 9.47 13.00
C ALA A 12 1.99 8.94 11.62
N ALA A 13 1.12 9.64 10.91
CA ALA A 13 0.71 9.26 9.55
C ALA A 13 1.87 9.37 8.55
N ALA A 14 2.63 10.47 8.61
CA ALA A 14 3.81 10.67 7.78
C ALA A 14 4.87 9.57 8.01
N MET A 15 5.13 9.21 9.28
CA MET A 15 6.07 8.13 9.60
C MET A 15 5.63 6.76 9.09
N LEU A 16 4.34 6.48 9.03
CA LEU A 16 3.77 5.22 8.51
C LEU A 16 3.57 5.22 6.99
N GLY A 17 3.87 6.32 6.28
CA GLY A 17 3.60 6.45 4.85
C GLY A 17 2.11 6.50 4.50
N GLY A 18 1.25 6.93 5.44
CA GLY A 18 -0.20 6.99 5.26
C GLY A 18 -0.78 8.39 5.47
N CYS A 19 -2.11 8.51 5.35
CA CYS A 19 -2.82 9.75 5.62
C CYS A 19 -3.50 9.73 7.00
N THR A 20 -3.82 10.91 7.54
CA THR A 20 -4.47 11.03 8.86
C THR A 20 -5.85 10.35 8.91
N LYS A 21 -6.55 10.25 7.78
CA LYS A 21 -7.83 9.51 7.67
C LYS A 21 -7.64 8.02 7.93
N THR A 22 -6.54 7.42 7.43
CA THR A 22 -6.18 6.02 7.70
C THR A 22 -5.97 5.78 9.19
N LEU A 23 -5.22 6.64 9.86
CA LEU A 23 -5.00 6.51 11.31
C LEU A 23 -6.29 6.68 12.13
N ARG A 24 -7.23 7.52 11.69
CA ARG A 24 -8.56 7.63 12.32
C ARG A 24 -9.37 6.34 12.15
N ARG A 25 -9.33 5.73 10.96
CA ARG A 25 -9.98 4.45 10.67
C ARG A 25 -9.38 3.33 11.52
N TRP A 26 -8.05 3.24 11.58
CA TRP A 26 -7.33 2.26 12.39
C TRP A 26 -7.58 2.42 13.89
N ALA A 27 -7.73 3.65 14.38
CA ALA A 27 -8.12 3.89 15.76
C ALA A 27 -9.55 3.41 16.04
N LYS A 28 -10.48 3.55 15.08
CA LYS A 28 -11.87 3.05 15.19
C LYS A 28 -11.91 1.53 15.12
N SER A 29 -11.13 0.90 14.24
CA SER A 29 -11.08 -0.55 14.08
C SER A 29 -10.18 -1.27 15.10
N GLY A 30 -9.50 -0.53 15.98
CA GLY A 30 -8.63 -1.11 17.01
C GLY A 30 -7.24 -1.55 16.53
N ILE A 31 -6.93 -1.40 15.23
CA ILE A 31 -5.64 -1.77 14.63
C ILE A 31 -4.50 -0.93 15.19
N LEU A 32 -4.73 0.38 15.36
CA LEU A 32 -3.75 1.29 15.95
C LEU A 32 -4.45 2.24 16.92
N LYS A 33 -4.42 1.89 18.20
CA LYS A 33 -5.02 2.69 19.26
C LYS A 33 -4.09 3.86 19.64
N PRO A 34 -4.62 5.09 19.77
CA PRO A 34 -3.85 6.17 20.36
C PRO A 34 -3.54 5.85 21.83
N ALA A 35 -2.38 6.30 22.32
CA ALA A 35 -2.00 6.12 23.72
C ALA A 35 -2.95 6.88 24.65
N PHE A 36 -3.35 8.09 24.27
CA PHE A 36 -4.35 8.88 24.96
C PHE A 36 -4.96 9.93 24.02
N ARG A 37 -6.00 10.60 24.52
CA ARG A 37 -6.55 11.82 23.94
C ARG A 37 -6.28 13.00 24.88
N THR A 38 -5.93 14.15 24.32
CA THR A 38 -5.85 15.39 25.10
C THR A 38 -7.24 15.88 25.47
N GLN A 39 -7.34 16.87 26.36
CA GLN A 39 -8.61 17.54 26.69
C GLN A 39 -9.37 18.03 25.45
N GLY A 40 -8.67 18.58 24.45
CA GLY A 40 -9.26 18.91 23.14
C GLY A 40 -9.53 17.72 22.20
N HIS A 41 -9.68 16.50 22.72
CA HIS A 41 -9.92 15.24 21.98
C HIS A 41 -8.90 14.88 20.89
N HIS A 42 -7.71 15.50 20.87
CA HIS A 42 -6.66 15.17 19.91
C HIS A 42 -5.98 13.85 20.25
N ARG A 43 -5.87 12.97 19.25
CA ARG A 43 -5.21 11.65 19.37
C ARG A 43 -3.69 11.83 19.47
N ARG A 44 -3.07 11.16 20.45
CA ARG A 44 -1.62 11.08 20.61
C ARG A 44 -1.16 9.64 20.49
N TYR A 45 -0.21 9.39 19.59
CA TYR A 45 0.32 8.04 19.33
C TYR A 45 1.68 7.87 19.99
N SER A 46 1.92 6.73 20.62
CA SER A 46 3.25 6.41 21.17
C SER A 46 4.26 6.27 20.04
N ARG A 47 5.39 6.97 20.14
CA ARG A 47 6.46 6.88 19.14
C ARG A 47 7.01 5.46 19.01
N ASN A 48 7.18 4.77 20.14
CA ASN A 48 7.71 3.40 20.17
C ASN A 48 6.76 2.44 19.44
N MET A 49 5.45 2.60 19.63
CA MET A 49 4.44 1.79 18.95
C MET A 49 4.53 1.96 17.42
N ILE A 50 4.68 3.21 16.94
CA ILE A 50 4.84 3.50 15.52
C ILE A 50 6.12 2.87 14.95
N ILE A 51 7.25 2.99 15.66
CA ILE A 51 8.53 2.40 15.24
C ILE A 51 8.44 0.87 15.15
N VAL A 52 7.82 0.23 16.15
CA VAL A 52 7.61 -1.23 16.14
C VAL A 52 6.76 -1.65 14.94
N MET A 53 5.71 -0.88 14.62
CA MET A 53 4.84 -1.17 13.48
C MET A 53 5.59 -1.05 12.14
N ILE A 54 6.42 -0.02 11.97
CA ILE A 54 7.28 0.15 10.79
C ILE A 54 8.28 -1.00 10.67
N SER A 55 8.90 -1.40 11.79
CA SER A 55 9.87 -2.50 11.80
C SER A 55 9.22 -3.81 11.37
N LYS A 56 8.00 -4.09 11.84
CA LYS A 56 7.21 -5.26 11.40
C LYS A 56 6.79 -5.22 9.94
N GLN A 57 6.59 -4.04 9.35
CA GLN A 57 6.29 -3.91 7.92
C GLN A 57 7.51 -4.18 7.03
N ASN A 58 8.70 -3.88 7.55
CA ASN A 58 9.97 -4.05 6.83
C ASN A 58 10.61 -5.43 7.04
N GLU A 59 10.11 -6.24 7.97
CA GLU A 59 10.52 -7.64 8.09
C GLU A 59 10.28 -8.35 6.75
N PRO A 60 11.32 -8.94 6.12
CA PRO A 60 11.13 -9.72 4.91
C PRO A 60 10.16 -10.85 5.26
N ASN A 61 9.01 -10.86 4.59
CA ASN A 61 7.99 -11.87 4.82
C ASN A 61 8.59 -13.26 4.58
N LYS A 62 9.06 -13.94 5.64
CA LYS A 62 9.63 -15.29 5.59
C LYS A 62 8.65 -16.31 4.99
N ASN A 63 7.36 -15.97 4.93
CA ASN A 63 6.31 -16.80 4.31
C ASN A 63 6.07 -16.48 2.82
N ARG A 64 6.72 -15.47 2.23
CA ARG A 64 6.77 -15.30 0.76
C ARG A 64 7.84 -16.16 0.09
N SER A 65 8.73 -16.76 0.88
CA SER A 65 9.98 -17.41 0.47
C SER A 65 10.02 -18.90 0.86
N ARG A 66 8.88 -19.61 0.87
CA ARG A 66 8.84 -21.07 1.12
C ARG A 66 8.78 -21.95 -0.13
N ASN A 67 8.79 -21.34 -1.32
CA ASN A 67 8.97 -22.05 -2.59
C ASN A 67 10.21 -21.48 -3.32
N HIS A 68 11.42 -21.77 -2.81
CA HIS A 68 12.66 -21.50 -3.53
C HIS A 68 13.46 -22.79 -3.69
N GLY A 69 13.15 -23.50 -4.79
CA GLY A 69 14.23 -24.00 -5.63
C GLY A 69 15.07 -22.83 -6.18
N PRO A 70 16.08 -23.09 -7.05
CA PRO A 70 16.94 -22.04 -7.60
C PRO A 70 16.11 -20.84 -8.10
N PRO A 71 16.55 -19.59 -7.85
CA PRO A 71 15.73 -18.41 -8.09
C PRO A 71 15.26 -18.39 -9.54
N PRO A 72 13.95 -18.48 -9.82
CA PRO A 72 13.47 -18.32 -11.18
C PRO A 72 13.85 -16.93 -11.65
N ARG A 73 14.25 -16.78 -12.93
CA ARG A 73 14.46 -15.49 -13.60
C ARG A 73 13.41 -14.49 -13.09
N LYS A 74 13.86 -13.34 -12.57
CA LYS A 74 13.03 -12.35 -11.89
C LYS A 74 11.76 -12.06 -12.69
N LEU A 75 10.65 -12.68 -12.27
CA LEU A 75 9.39 -12.61 -12.96
C LEU A 75 8.82 -11.19 -12.76
N VAL A 76 8.90 -10.34 -13.78
CA VAL A 76 8.43 -8.94 -13.66
C VAL A 76 6.93 -8.93 -13.92
N ARG A 77 6.15 -8.84 -12.86
CA ARG A 77 4.69 -8.81 -12.97
C ARG A 77 4.19 -7.45 -13.45
N ALA A 78 3.27 -7.45 -14.40
CA ALA A 78 2.58 -6.25 -14.87
C ALA A 78 1.07 -6.38 -14.65
N ALA A 79 0.42 -5.29 -14.27
CA ALA A 79 -1.03 -5.19 -14.20
C ALA A 79 -1.51 -4.28 -15.34
N VAL A 80 -2.36 -4.81 -16.23
CA VAL A 80 -2.90 -4.09 -17.39
C VAL A 80 -4.29 -3.55 -17.06
N TYR A 81 -4.57 -2.31 -17.46
CA TYR A 81 -5.87 -1.67 -17.29
C TYR A 81 -6.24 -0.87 -18.55
N GLY A 82 -7.37 -1.20 -19.16
CA GLY A 82 -7.96 -0.46 -20.28
C GLY A 82 -9.26 0.23 -19.87
N ARG A 83 -9.55 1.40 -20.45
CA ARG A 83 -10.84 2.10 -20.27
C ARG A 83 -11.28 2.79 -21.56
N VAL A 84 -12.59 2.87 -21.78
CA VAL A 84 -13.21 3.63 -22.87
C VAL A 84 -14.22 4.62 -22.30
N SER A 85 -14.41 5.76 -22.98
CA SER A 85 -15.28 6.84 -22.51
C SER A 85 -16.76 6.66 -22.91
N SER A 86 -17.04 5.84 -23.94
CA SER A 86 -18.42 5.59 -24.38
C SER A 86 -18.74 4.10 -24.51
N SER A 87 -20.02 3.76 -24.28
CA SER A 87 -20.55 2.41 -24.48
C SER A 87 -20.47 1.95 -25.93
N ARG A 88 -20.50 2.89 -26.90
CA ARG A 88 -20.33 2.59 -28.32
C ARG A 88 -18.94 2.04 -28.61
N GLN A 89 -17.91 2.61 -27.99
CA GLN A 89 -16.52 2.16 -28.15
C GLN A 89 -16.28 0.78 -27.54
N LYS A 90 -16.98 0.46 -26.44
CA LYS A 90 -16.99 -0.90 -25.89
C LYS A 90 -17.63 -1.88 -26.88
N LYS A 91 -18.78 -1.53 -27.48
CA LYS A 91 -19.46 -2.39 -28.47
C LYS A 91 -18.65 -2.56 -29.77
N SER A 92 -17.87 -1.56 -30.16
CA SER A 92 -17.01 -1.62 -31.36
C SER A 92 -15.70 -2.38 -31.15
N GLY A 93 -15.46 -2.95 -29.97
CA GLY A 93 -14.28 -3.74 -29.67
C GLY A 93 -13.02 -2.91 -29.39
N GLU A 94 -13.14 -1.60 -29.13
CA GLU A 94 -11.99 -0.72 -28.95
C GLU A 94 -11.26 -1.00 -27.63
N LEU A 95 -12.03 -1.32 -26.57
CA LEU A 95 -11.48 -1.69 -25.28
C LEU A 95 -10.67 -2.99 -25.37
N GLU A 96 -11.21 -3.99 -26.06
CA GLU A 96 -10.57 -5.29 -26.28
C GLU A 96 -9.27 -5.12 -27.08
N ARG A 97 -9.27 -4.31 -28.15
CA ARG A 97 -8.06 -4.00 -28.91
C ARG A 97 -6.98 -3.30 -28.07
N GLN A 98 -7.38 -2.37 -27.20
CA GLN A 98 -6.44 -1.70 -26.29
C GLN A 98 -5.81 -2.67 -25.29
N ILE A 99 -6.61 -3.58 -24.71
CA ILE A 99 -6.11 -4.58 -23.77
C ILE A 99 -5.12 -5.52 -24.49
N ILE A 100 -5.49 -6.06 -25.65
CA ILE A 100 -4.64 -6.98 -26.44
C ILE A 100 -3.31 -6.32 -26.84
N ALA A 101 -3.34 -5.04 -27.24
CA ALA A 101 -2.13 -4.32 -27.61
C ALA A 101 -1.17 -4.16 -26.42
N ILE A 102 -1.70 -3.84 -25.23
CA ILE A 102 -0.90 -3.68 -24.01
C ILE A 102 -0.38 -5.04 -23.53
N GLU A 103 -1.20 -6.09 -23.57
CA GLU A 103 -0.78 -7.46 -23.26
C GLU A 103 0.36 -7.92 -24.17
N SER A 104 0.22 -7.72 -25.48
CA SER A 104 1.25 -8.09 -26.46
C SER A 104 2.57 -7.36 -26.20
N TYR A 105 2.51 -6.06 -25.89
CA TYR A 105 3.68 -5.28 -25.50
C TYR A 105 4.30 -5.83 -24.20
N CYS A 106 3.47 -6.15 -23.21
CA CYS A 106 3.93 -6.68 -21.94
C CYS A 106 4.64 -8.03 -22.11
N THR A 107 4.05 -8.95 -22.87
CA THR A 107 4.65 -10.25 -23.19
C THR A 107 5.97 -10.07 -23.96
N ALA A 108 6.03 -9.19 -24.96
CA ALA A 108 7.24 -8.94 -25.75
C ALA A 108 8.40 -8.38 -24.90
N LYS A 109 8.09 -7.64 -23.83
CA LYS A 109 9.09 -7.09 -22.89
C LYS A 109 9.44 -8.06 -21.75
N GLY A 110 8.84 -9.25 -21.70
CA GLY A 110 9.10 -10.26 -20.68
C GLY A 110 8.37 -10.01 -19.36
N TYR A 111 7.28 -9.24 -19.39
CA TYR A 111 6.34 -9.15 -18.27
C TYR A 111 5.36 -10.34 -18.30
N SER A 112 4.96 -10.84 -17.13
CA SER A 112 4.05 -12.00 -16.98
C SER A 112 3.04 -11.85 -15.85
#